data_AF-A0AB36L036-F1
#
_entry.id   AF-A0AB36L036-F1
#
_cell.length_a   1.000
_cell.length_b   1.000
_cell.length_c   1.000
_cell.angle_alpha   90.00
_cell.angle_beta   90.00
_cell.angle_gamma   90.00
#
_symmetry.space_group_name_H-M   'P 1'
#
loop_
_entity.id
_entity.type
_entity.pdbx_description
1 polymer ?
#
loop_
_entity_poly.entity_id
_entity_poly.type
_entity_poly.pdbx_seq_one_letter_code
_entity_poly.pdbx_strand_id
1 'polypeptide(L)'
;MFNNDRLLVQILLLALFGACLWVMAPFWSALVWGAVLAFASWPLMRLLTRWFKGRESLAALVMCLCWMLLVAAPLVWLGFNLADHVRDATALIKDIQVDGLPDPPQWLAGIPLVGERLVGLWTTIDQQGAAFMTTVKPYLGEVGNWLLARSAQIGGGILELTLSIVFAFFFYRDGPRLAAFVLSLLERLIGDRAQYYLDLVAGTVQRVVNGVIGTAAAQALLALIGFLIAGIPGALVLGILTFLFSLIPMGPPLVWLPATAWLVWQGEYGMAIFLGIWGMFVISGVDNVLKPYLISRGGNLPLVIVLLGVFGGLLAFGFIGLFIGPTLLAVAYSLLTDWVGSERARNPR
;
A
#
# COMPACT_ATOMS: atom_id res chain seq x y z
N MET A 1 -43.07 -36.02 3.71
CA MET A 1 -41.78 -36.20 4.41
C MET A 1 -40.55 -35.73 3.60
N PHE A 2 -40.67 -34.85 2.59
CA PHE A 2 -39.56 -34.50 1.67
C PHE A 2 -38.88 -33.13 1.90
N ASN A 3 -39.16 -32.43 3.01
CA ASN A 3 -38.64 -31.06 3.21
C ASN A 3 -37.49 -30.97 4.23
N ASN A 4 -37.47 -31.84 5.26
CA ASN A 4 -36.46 -31.75 6.31
C ASN A 4 -35.06 -32.15 5.81
N ASP A 5 -34.94 -33.19 4.98
CA ASP A 5 -33.64 -33.62 4.46
C ASP A 5 -33.00 -32.59 3.52
N ARG A 6 -33.81 -31.92 2.70
CA ARG A 6 -33.33 -30.82 1.84
C ARG A 6 -32.89 -29.61 2.66
N LEU A 7 -33.66 -29.25 3.69
CA LEU A 7 -33.30 -28.17 4.61
C LEU A 7 -32.03 -28.51 5.40
N LEU A 8 -31.88 -29.75 5.88
CA LEU A 8 -30.67 -30.21 6.56
C LEU A 8 -29.45 -30.16 5.64
N VAL A 9 -29.58 -30.60 4.39
CA VAL A 9 -28.50 -30.51 3.40
C VAL A 9 -28.14 -29.05 3.11
N GLN A 10 -29.12 -28.16 2.95
CA GLN A 10 -28.87 -26.73 2.73
C GLN A 10 -28.17 -26.07 3.93
N ILE A 11 -28.62 -26.35 5.16
CA ILE A 11 -28.00 -25.85 6.39
C ILE A 11 -26.57 -26.39 6.51
N LEU A 12 -26.35 -27.68 6.23
CA LEU A 12 -25.03 -28.29 6.28
C LEU A 12 -24.09 -27.71 5.22
N LEU A 13 -24.57 -27.46 4.00
CA LEU A 13 -23.80 -26.79 2.94
C LEU A 13 -23.47 -25.34 3.31
N LEU A 14 -24.41 -24.59 3.90
CA LEU A 14 -24.16 -23.23 4.37
C LEU A 14 -23.17 -23.20 5.54
N ALA A 15 -23.28 -24.15 6.48
CA ALA A 15 -22.35 -24.30 7.59
C ALA A 15 -20.95 -24.68 7.11
N LEU A 16 -20.85 -25.61 6.15
CA LEU A 16 -19.60 -25.99 5.52
C LEU A 16 -18.97 -24.81 4.79
N PHE A 17 -19.76 -24.05 4.03
CA PHE A 17 -19.31 -22.85 3.34
C PHE A 17 -18.80 -21.80 4.34
N GLY A 18 -19.53 -21.55 5.42
CA GLY A 18 -19.11 -20.66 6.50
C GLY A 18 -17.82 -21.11 7.18
N ALA A 19 -17.67 -22.41 7.45
CA ALA A 19 -16.45 -22.97 8.02
C ALA A 19 -15.25 -22.83 7.06
N CYS A 20 -15.44 -23.04 5.76
CA CYS A 20 -14.41 -22.78 4.75
C CYS A 20 -13.97 -21.31 4.77
N LEU A 21 -14.92 -20.37 4.83
CA LEU A 21 -14.60 -18.93 4.93
C LEU A 21 -13.84 -18.60 6.22
N TRP A 22 -14.19 -19.23 7.34
CA TRP A 22 -13.48 -19.03 8.61
C TRP A 22 -12.04 -19.50 8.55
N VAL A 23 -11.78 -20.66 7.93
CA VAL A 23 -10.41 -21.18 7.73
C VAL A 23 -9.61 -20.27 6.80
N MET A 24 -10.25 -19.65 5.80
CA MET A 24 -9.61 -18.71 4.89
C MET A 24 -9.43 -17.30 5.49
N ALA A 25 -10.17 -16.95 6.55
CA ALA A 25 -10.13 -15.63 7.18
C ALA A 25 -8.72 -15.08 7.47
N PRO A 26 -7.78 -15.84 8.09
CA PRO A 26 -6.42 -15.32 8.34
C PRO A 26 -5.63 -15.04 7.05
N PHE A 27 -5.98 -15.68 5.94
CA PHE A 27 -5.30 -15.52 4.65
C PHE A 27 -5.99 -14.52 3.73
N TRP A 28 -7.16 -13.98 4.11
CA TRP A 28 -7.96 -13.10 3.25
C TRP A 28 -7.16 -11.89 2.76
N SER A 29 -6.41 -11.28 3.69
CA SER A 29 -5.58 -10.12 3.37
C SER A 29 -4.50 -10.46 2.34
N ALA A 30 -3.72 -11.52 2.58
CA ALA A 30 -2.69 -11.97 1.65
C ALA A 30 -3.27 -12.43 0.30
N LEU A 31 -4.44 -13.06 0.30
CA LEU A 31 -5.13 -13.51 -0.91
C LEU A 31 -5.54 -12.32 -1.78
N VAL A 32 -6.11 -11.27 -1.17
CA VAL A 32 -6.50 -10.06 -1.90
C VAL A 32 -5.26 -9.31 -2.41
N TRP A 33 -4.21 -9.16 -1.60
CA TRP A 33 -2.95 -8.56 -2.06
C TRP A 33 -2.33 -9.34 -3.23
N GLY A 34 -2.32 -10.67 -3.14
CA GLY A 34 -1.87 -11.53 -4.23
C GLY A 34 -2.70 -11.33 -5.49
N ALA A 35 -4.02 -11.20 -5.37
CA ALA A 35 -4.91 -10.92 -6.49
C ALA A 35 -4.63 -9.55 -7.09
N VAL A 36 -4.47 -8.51 -6.28
CA VAL A 36 -4.15 -7.14 -6.73
C VAL A 36 -2.82 -7.12 -7.50
N LEU A 37 -1.77 -7.74 -6.96
CA LEU A 37 -0.46 -7.87 -7.64
C LEU A 37 -0.60 -8.62 -8.96
N ALA A 38 -1.36 -9.72 -8.95
CA ALA A 38 -1.59 -10.55 -10.13
C ALA A 38 -2.34 -9.80 -11.23
N PHE A 39 -3.41 -9.08 -10.88
CA PHE A 39 -4.19 -8.29 -11.83
C PHE A 39 -3.39 -7.11 -12.40
N ALA A 40 -2.69 -6.36 -11.55
CA ALA A 40 -1.92 -5.20 -12.00
C ALA A 40 -0.75 -5.56 -12.92
N SER A 41 -0.07 -6.66 -12.64
CA SER A 41 1.07 -7.10 -13.45
C SER A 41 0.73 -8.19 -14.46
N TRP A 42 -0.55 -8.50 -14.65
CA TRP A 42 -1.05 -9.36 -15.71
C TRP A 42 -0.56 -8.99 -17.13
N PRO A 43 -0.51 -7.71 -17.56
CA PRO A 43 0.03 -7.38 -18.89
C PRO A 43 1.52 -7.75 -19.00
N LEU A 44 2.31 -7.52 -17.96
CA LEU A 44 3.73 -7.90 -17.89
C LEU A 44 3.88 -9.43 -17.91
N MET A 45 3.03 -10.14 -17.15
CA MET A 45 2.97 -11.60 -17.15
C MET A 45 2.72 -12.14 -18.55
N ARG A 46 1.74 -11.59 -19.30
CA ARG A 46 1.48 -12.01 -20.69
C ARG A 46 2.66 -11.80 -21.63
N LEU A 47 3.40 -10.70 -21.47
CA LEU A 47 4.62 -10.44 -22.24
C LEU A 47 5.70 -11.49 -21.93
N LEU A 48 5.93 -11.78 -20.65
CA LEU A 48 6.88 -12.81 -20.22
C LEU A 48 6.47 -14.21 -20.68
N THR A 49 5.18 -14.58 -20.59
CA THR A 49 4.69 -15.87 -21.10
C THR A 49 4.96 -16.02 -22.59
N ARG A 50 4.80 -14.95 -23.37
CA ARG A 50 5.16 -14.94 -24.81
C ARG A 50 6.66 -15.13 -25.01
N TRP A 51 7.50 -14.45 -24.24
CA TRP A 51 8.96 -14.62 -24.29
C TRP A 51 9.42 -16.02 -23.90
N PHE A 52 8.79 -16.63 -22.89
CA PHE A 52 9.04 -18.00 -22.45
C PHE A 52 8.30 -19.07 -23.28
N LYS A 53 7.84 -18.72 -24.50
CA LYS A 53 7.20 -19.65 -25.45
C LYS A 53 6.00 -20.41 -24.87
N GLY A 54 5.18 -19.73 -24.07
CA GLY A 54 3.96 -20.30 -23.48
C GLY A 54 4.15 -21.01 -22.14
N ARG A 55 5.35 -21.01 -21.55
CA ARG A 55 5.60 -21.63 -20.23
C ARG A 55 5.14 -20.70 -19.09
N GLU A 56 3.86 -20.79 -18.75
CA GLU A 56 3.21 -19.96 -17.72
C GLU A 56 3.89 -20.06 -16.35
N SER A 57 4.27 -21.26 -15.90
CA SER A 57 4.93 -21.45 -14.60
C SER A 57 6.29 -20.73 -14.50
N LEU A 58 7.05 -20.66 -15.61
CA LEU A 58 8.33 -19.96 -15.63
C LEU A 58 8.12 -18.45 -15.62
N ALA A 59 7.17 -17.95 -16.42
CA ALA A 59 6.82 -16.54 -16.43
C ALA A 59 6.32 -16.07 -15.04
N ALA A 60 5.47 -16.88 -14.39
CA ALA A 60 4.97 -16.62 -13.05
C ALA A 60 6.10 -16.58 -12.02
N LEU A 61 7.03 -17.54 -12.07
CA LEU A 61 8.18 -17.59 -11.17
C LEU A 61 9.08 -16.36 -11.33
N VAL A 62 9.37 -15.95 -12.56
CA VAL A 62 10.16 -14.75 -12.84
C VAL A 62 9.44 -13.50 -12.33
N MET A 63 8.13 -13.37 -12.55
CA MET A 63 7.35 -12.25 -12.01
C MET A 63 7.36 -12.20 -10.48
N CYS A 64 7.21 -13.33 -9.81
CA CYS A 64 7.27 -13.40 -8.36
C CYS A 64 8.66 -13.05 -7.83
N LEU A 65 9.73 -13.47 -8.50
CA LEU A 65 11.10 -13.06 -8.17
C LEU A 65 11.30 -11.56 -8.36
N CYS A 66 10.75 -10.97 -9.44
CA CYS A 66 10.77 -9.52 -9.63
C CYS A 66 10.06 -8.78 -8.50
N TRP A 67 8.86 -9.22 -8.09
CA TRP A 67 8.16 -8.63 -6.95
C TRP A 67 8.93 -8.78 -5.63
N MET A 68 9.53 -9.94 -5.41
CA MET A 68 10.35 -10.19 -4.23
C MET A 68 11.59 -9.27 -4.20
N LEU A 69 12.24 -9.05 -5.35
CA LEU A 69 13.45 -8.23 -5.43
C LEU A 69 13.15 -6.73 -5.42
N LEU A 70 12.08 -6.28 -6.07
CA LEU A 70 11.74 -4.86 -6.21
C LEU A 70 10.96 -4.30 -5.02
N VAL A 71 10.17 -5.14 -4.34
CA VAL A 71 9.29 -4.70 -3.25
C VAL A 71 9.70 -5.33 -1.93
N ALA A 72 9.73 -6.66 -1.84
CA ALA A 72 9.99 -7.33 -0.57
C ALA A 72 11.39 -7.05 -0.04
N ALA A 73 12.44 -7.14 -0.87
CA ALA A 73 13.82 -6.95 -0.42
C ALA A 73 14.09 -5.52 0.13
N PRO A 74 13.69 -4.42 -0.55
CA PRO A 74 13.83 -3.07 -0.01
C PRO A 74 13.03 -2.85 1.27
N LEU A 75 11.81 -3.41 1.36
CA LEU A 75 10.98 -3.32 2.57
C LEU A 75 11.59 -4.06 3.76
N VAL A 76 12.10 -5.26 3.52
CA VAL A 76 12.79 -6.07 4.54
C VAL A 76 14.07 -5.37 4.99
N TRP A 77 14.85 -4.85 4.05
CA TRP A 77 16.05 -4.07 4.34
C TRP A 77 15.72 -2.80 5.15
N LEU A 78 14.70 -2.05 4.76
CA LEU A 78 14.23 -0.88 5.51
C LEU A 78 13.75 -1.27 6.92
N GLY A 79 13.02 -2.38 7.03
CA GLY A 79 12.52 -2.92 8.29
C GLY A 79 13.65 -3.29 9.26
N PHE A 80 14.70 -3.95 8.77
CA PHE A 80 15.89 -4.25 9.57
C PHE A 80 16.67 -3.00 9.96
N ASN A 81 16.91 -2.06 9.03
CA ASN A 81 17.60 -0.81 9.36
C ASN A 81 16.82 0.00 10.41
N LEU A 82 15.50 0.08 10.28
CA LEU A 82 14.68 0.78 11.26
C LEU A 82 14.73 0.07 12.62
N ALA A 83 14.73 -1.26 12.66
CA ALA A 83 14.86 -2.02 13.89
C ALA A 83 16.23 -1.80 14.57
N ASP A 84 17.31 -1.71 13.79
CA ASP A 84 18.65 -1.43 14.29
C ASP A 84 18.76 0.01 14.80
N HIS A 85 18.19 1.00 14.09
CA HIS A 85 18.19 2.39 14.55
C HIS A 85 17.32 2.60 15.81
N VAL A 86 16.25 1.82 15.96
CA VAL A 86 15.46 1.79 17.20
C VAL A 86 16.27 1.16 18.33
N ARG A 87 17.02 0.09 18.07
CA ARG A 87 17.91 -0.53 19.06
C ARG A 87 19.03 0.42 19.50
N ASP A 88 19.66 1.11 18.56
CA ASP A 88 20.70 2.10 18.83
C ASP A 88 20.14 3.30 19.61
N ALA A 89 18.93 3.76 19.27
CA ALA A 89 18.24 4.78 20.05
C ALA A 89 17.94 4.31 21.49
N THR A 90 17.50 3.04 21.67
CA THR A 90 17.29 2.49 23.02
C THR A 90 18.59 2.26 23.79
N ALA A 91 19.69 1.97 23.10
CA ALA A 91 21.02 1.84 23.69
C ALA A 91 21.57 3.20 24.11
N LEU A 92 21.43 4.24 23.28
CA LEU A 92 21.73 5.63 23.62
C LEU A 92 20.94 6.11 24.83
N ILE A 93 19.65 5.78 24.90
CA ILE A 93 18.82 6.09 26.08
C ILE A 93 19.35 5.39 27.33
N LYS A 94 19.89 4.17 27.19
CA LYS A 94 20.46 3.39 28.28
C LYS A 94 21.85 3.88 28.70
N ASP A 95 22.67 4.36 27.78
CA ASP A 95 23.97 5.00 28.07
C ASP A 95 23.77 6.34 28.79
N ILE A 96 22.84 7.17 28.31
CA ILE A 96 22.43 8.41 28.98
C ILE A 96 21.85 8.13 30.39
N GLN A 97 21.27 6.93 30.59
CA GLN A 97 20.77 6.49 31.90
C GLN A 97 21.88 6.06 32.88
N VAL A 98 23.08 5.70 32.40
CA VAL A 98 24.19 5.19 33.23
C VAL A 98 25.28 6.25 33.44
N ASP A 99 25.66 6.98 32.39
CA ASP A 99 26.82 7.90 32.41
C ASP A 99 26.45 9.40 32.50
N GLY A 100 25.17 9.75 32.45
CA GLY A 100 24.70 11.14 32.41
C GLY A 100 24.67 11.73 31.00
N LEU A 101 24.37 13.03 30.88
CA LEU A 101 24.34 13.69 29.57
C LEU A 101 25.78 13.90 29.08
N PRO A 102 26.08 13.57 27.81
CA PRO A 102 27.37 13.93 27.22
C PRO A 102 27.55 15.46 27.20
N ASP A 103 28.81 15.90 27.19
CA ASP A 103 29.15 17.32 27.13
C ASP A 103 28.37 18.04 26.01
N PRO A 104 27.94 19.30 26.24
CA PRO A 104 27.12 20.04 25.30
C PRO A 104 27.79 20.05 23.91
N PRO A 105 27.08 19.61 22.86
CA PRO A 105 27.64 19.60 21.51
C PRO A 105 28.12 21.00 21.10
N GLN A 106 29.32 21.14 20.56
CA GLN A 106 29.91 22.45 20.23
C GLN A 106 29.07 23.29 19.24
N TRP A 107 28.21 22.65 18.43
CA TRP A 107 27.28 23.34 17.53
C TRP A 107 26.15 24.08 18.27
N LEU A 108 25.79 23.67 19.50
CA LEU A 108 24.78 24.37 20.31
C LEU A 108 25.23 25.78 20.69
N ALA A 109 26.53 25.95 20.97
CA ALA A 109 27.12 27.24 21.31
C ALA A 109 27.23 28.19 20.11
N GLY A 110 27.18 27.65 18.88
CA GLY A 110 27.30 28.42 17.63
C GLY A 110 26.01 29.10 17.17
N ILE A 111 24.87 28.88 17.85
CA ILE A 111 23.57 29.44 17.44
C ILE A 111 23.45 30.90 17.93
N PRO A 112 23.47 31.91 17.05
CA PRO A 112 23.28 33.29 17.47
C PRO A 112 21.88 33.48 18.09
N LEU A 113 21.79 34.30 19.13
CA LEU A 113 20.63 34.58 20.01
C LEU A 113 20.20 33.49 21.02
N VAL A 114 20.37 32.20 20.73
CA VAL A 114 19.77 31.13 21.56
C VAL A 114 20.81 30.14 22.13
N GLY A 115 22.04 30.15 21.63
CA GLY A 115 23.10 29.23 22.04
C GLY A 115 23.44 29.28 23.53
N GLU A 116 23.65 30.47 24.11
CA GLU A 116 23.95 30.59 25.54
C GLU A 116 22.78 30.13 26.44
N ARG A 117 21.53 30.34 26.00
CA ARG A 117 20.34 29.86 26.74
C ARG A 117 20.20 28.35 26.67
N LEU A 118 20.51 27.74 25.52
CA LEU A 118 20.47 26.29 25.34
C LEU A 118 21.61 25.59 26.09
N VAL A 119 22.80 26.19 26.12
CA VAL A 119 23.92 25.71 26.93
C VAL A 119 23.59 25.82 28.42
N GLY A 120 22.99 26.93 28.86
CA GLY A 120 22.54 27.09 30.24
C GLY A 120 21.44 26.09 30.65
N LEU A 121 20.51 25.79 29.75
CA LEU A 121 19.51 24.74 29.95
C LEU A 121 20.16 23.35 29.97
N TRP A 122 21.14 23.07 29.11
CA TRP A 122 21.90 21.81 29.09
C TRP A 122 22.62 21.56 30.41
N THR A 123 23.30 22.57 30.96
CA THR A 123 23.99 22.47 32.26
C THR A 123 23.02 22.37 33.44
N THR A 124 21.83 22.97 33.34
CA THR A 124 20.79 22.85 34.39
C THR A 124 20.13 21.48 34.35
N ILE A 125 19.91 20.93 33.16
CA ILE A 125 19.39 19.58 32.94
C ILE A 125 20.44 18.54 33.37
N ASP A 126 21.73 18.78 33.20
CA ASP A 126 22.81 17.91 33.68
C ASP A 126 22.86 17.86 35.22
N GLN A 127 22.81 19.02 35.89
CA GLN A 127 22.76 19.11 37.36
C GLN A 127 21.47 18.57 37.99
N GLN A 128 20.35 18.58 37.24
CA GLN A 128 19.04 18.01 37.63
C GLN A 128 18.72 16.72 36.87
N GLY A 129 19.74 16.05 36.30
CA GLY A 129 19.58 14.96 35.34
C GLY A 129 18.72 13.82 35.85
N ALA A 130 18.81 13.50 37.14
CA ALA A 130 17.97 12.49 37.77
C ALA A 130 16.47 12.84 37.75
N ALA A 131 16.10 14.10 37.98
CA ALA A 131 14.71 14.56 38.01
C ALA A 131 14.11 14.69 36.59
N PHE A 132 14.87 15.26 35.65
CA PHE A 132 14.48 15.34 34.25
C PHE A 132 14.31 13.93 33.64
N MET A 133 15.24 13.03 33.93
CA MET A 133 15.17 11.65 33.45
C MET A 133 14.00 10.88 34.07
N THR A 134 13.56 11.19 35.30
CA THR A 134 12.32 10.60 35.86
C THR A 134 11.04 11.10 35.19
N THR A 135 11.01 12.33 34.68
CA THR A 135 9.85 12.88 33.95
C THR A 135 9.81 12.42 32.49
N VAL A 136 10.98 12.18 31.89
CA VAL A 136 11.12 11.78 30.48
C VAL A 136 11.10 10.25 30.32
N LYS A 137 11.50 9.47 31.34
CA LYS A 137 11.45 7.99 31.36
C LYS A 137 10.12 7.37 30.90
N PRO A 138 8.95 7.83 31.38
CA PRO A 138 7.66 7.26 30.98
C PRO A 138 7.42 7.45 29.48
N TYR A 139 7.69 8.64 28.95
CA TYR A 139 7.53 8.95 27.53
C TYR A 139 8.52 8.17 26.66
N LEU A 140 9.78 8.01 27.08
CA LEU A 140 10.75 7.17 26.37
C LEU A 140 10.36 5.69 26.40
N GLY A 141 9.85 5.20 27.53
CA GLY A 141 9.33 3.84 27.67
C GLY A 141 8.09 3.60 26.81
N GLU A 142 7.17 4.57 26.74
CA GLU A 142 5.99 4.53 25.88
C GLU A 142 6.35 4.57 24.40
N VAL A 143 7.28 5.44 23.99
CA VAL A 143 7.79 5.50 22.61
C VAL A 143 8.54 4.21 22.25
N GLY A 144 9.36 3.68 23.15
CA GLY A 144 10.05 2.40 22.98
C GLY A 144 9.08 1.22 22.83
N ASN A 145 8.08 1.12 23.71
CA ASN A 145 7.03 0.10 23.61
C ASN A 145 6.17 0.28 22.35
N TRP A 146 5.86 1.52 21.97
CA TRP A 146 5.14 1.81 20.73
C TRP A 146 5.95 1.36 19.51
N LEU A 147 7.24 1.67 19.45
CA LEU A 147 8.15 1.23 18.39
C LEU A 147 8.30 -0.30 18.37
N LEU A 148 8.44 -0.96 19.52
CA LEU A 148 8.52 -2.42 19.62
C LEU A 148 7.23 -3.08 19.14
N ALA A 149 6.06 -2.59 19.58
CA ALA A 149 4.76 -3.08 19.13
C ALA A 149 4.57 -2.88 17.62
N ARG A 150 5.07 -1.78 17.05
CA ARG A 150 5.07 -1.55 15.59
C ARG A 150 6.07 -2.45 14.87
N SER A 151 7.22 -2.76 15.45
CA SER A 151 8.20 -3.65 14.83
C SER A 151 7.67 -5.09 14.69
N ALA A 152 6.91 -5.59 15.66
CA ALA A 152 6.21 -6.87 15.55
C ALA A 152 5.18 -6.87 14.38
N GLN A 153 4.51 -5.73 14.14
CA GLN A 153 3.61 -5.58 13.00
C GLN A 153 4.34 -5.54 11.65
N ILE A 154 5.56 -4.98 11.59
CA ILE A 154 6.40 -5.03 10.38
C ILE A 154 6.71 -6.48 10.01
N GLY A 155 7.07 -7.33 10.98
CA GLY A 155 7.28 -8.76 10.76
C GLY A 155 6.04 -9.47 10.20
N GLY A 156 4.86 -9.15 10.75
CA GLY A 156 3.58 -9.62 10.23
C GLY A 156 3.33 -9.20 8.77
N GLY A 157 3.60 -7.93 8.44
CA GLY A 157 3.46 -7.40 7.09
C GLY A 157 4.40 -8.05 6.07
N ILE A 158 5.64 -8.40 6.47
CA ILE A 158 6.58 -9.15 5.61
C ILE A 158 6.06 -10.55 5.32
N LEU A 159 5.54 -11.24 6.33
CA LEU A 159 4.95 -12.57 6.16
C LEU A 159 3.71 -12.51 5.26
N GLU A 160 2.86 -11.50 5.46
CA GLU A 160 1.70 -11.23 4.62
C GLU A 160 2.10 -10.95 3.17
N LEU A 161 3.11 -10.10 2.93
CA LEU A 161 3.63 -9.82 1.60
C LEU A 161 4.20 -11.08 0.94
N THR A 162 4.91 -11.91 1.70
CA THR A 162 5.47 -13.17 1.21
C THR A 162 4.35 -14.13 0.78
N LEU A 163 3.33 -14.31 1.64
CA LEU A 163 2.14 -15.10 1.31
C LEU A 163 1.40 -14.53 0.10
N SER A 164 1.31 -13.20 -0.02
CA SER A 164 0.69 -12.53 -1.16
C SER A 164 1.40 -12.85 -2.47
N ILE A 165 2.74 -12.85 -2.47
CA ILE A 165 3.55 -13.23 -3.64
C ILE A 165 3.35 -14.71 -3.99
N VAL A 166 3.21 -15.58 -2.98
CA VAL A 166 2.86 -17.00 -3.18
C VAL A 166 1.48 -17.15 -3.82
N PHE A 167 0.46 -16.43 -3.33
CA PHE A 167 -0.87 -16.45 -3.95
C PHE A 167 -0.86 -15.86 -5.36
N ALA A 168 -0.11 -14.78 -5.59
CA ALA A 168 0.07 -14.22 -6.92
C ALA A 168 0.65 -15.25 -7.91
N PHE A 169 1.61 -16.08 -7.48
CA PHE A 169 2.12 -17.19 -8.30
C PHE A 169 1.00 -18.12 -8.77
N PHE A 170 0.14 -18.55 -7.84
CA PHE A 170 -1.01 -19.41 -8.17
C PHE A 170 -2.03 -18.67 -9.05
N PHE A 171 -2.28 -17.38 -8.85
CA PHE A 171 -3.15 -16.61 -9.73
C PHE A 171 -2.59 -16.44 -11.14
N TYR A 172 -1.27 -16.28 -11.30
CA TYR A 172 -0.64 -16.24 -12.62
C TYR A 172 -0.75 -17.58 -13.34
N ARG A 173 -0.51 -18.68 -12.63
CA ARG A 173 -0.47 -20.03 -13.20
C ARG A 173 -1.86 -20.62 -13.45
N ASP A 174 -2.76 -20.48 -12.49
CA ASP A 174 -4.07 -21.13 -12.49
C ASP A 174 -5.23 -20.14 -12.78
N GLY A 175 -4.92 -18.86 -13.04
CA GLY A 175 -5.90 -17.81 -13.35
C GLY A 175 -6.93 -18.19 -14.44
N PRO A 176 -6.52 -18.73 -15.60
CA PRO A 176 -7.47 -19.16 -16.64
C PRO A 176 -8.40 -20.27 -16.16
N ARG A 177 -7.91 -21.21 -15.33
CA ARG A 177 -8.72 -22.30 -14.76
C ARG A 177 -9.71 -21.79 -13.73
N LEU A 178 -9.27 -20.86 -12.87
CA LEU A 178 -10.14 -20.21 -11.87
C LEU A 178 -11.24 -19.40 -12.56
N ALA A 179 -10.92 -18.65 -13.62
CA ALA A 179 -11.90 -17.89 -14.39
C ALA A 179 -12.95 -18.81 -15.04
N ALA A 180 -12.53 -19.91 -15.66
CA ALA A 180 -13.44 -20.90 -16.24
C ALA A 180 -14.35 -21.55 -15.19
N PHE A 181 -13.81 -21.86 -14.01
CA PHE A 181 -14.60 -22.39 -12.91
C PHE A 181 -15.66 -21.39 -12.43
N VAL A 182 -15.29 -20.13 -12.20
CA VAL A 182 -16.24 -19.07 -11.82
C VAL A 182 -17.31 -18.87 -12.89
N LEU A 183 -16.92 -18.87 -14.17
CA LEU A 183 -17.88 -18.78 -15.28
C LEU A 183 -18.89 -19.93 -15.24
N SER A 184 -18.44 -21.17 -15.11
CA SER A 184 -19.34 -22.33 -15.04
C SER A 184 -20.32 -22.29 -13.86
N LEU A 185 -19.89 -21.71 -12.72
CA LEU A 185 -20.76 -21.48 -11.57
C LEU A 185 -21.80 -20.40 -11.86
N LEU A 186 -21.39 -19.29 -12.48
CA LEU A 186 -22.28 -18.21 -12.86
C LEU A 186 -23.29 -18.65 -13.93
N GLU A 187 -22.88 -19.42 -14.93
CA GLU A 187 -23.78 -19.98 -15.95
C GLU A 187 -24.90 -20.82 -15.31
N ARG A 188 -24.57 -21.57 -14.24
CA ARG A 188 -25.56 -22.34 -13.49
C ARG A 188 -26.51 -21.48 -12.63
N LEU A 189 -26.09 -20.28 -12.23
CA LEU A 189 -26.88 -19.39 -11.35
C LEU A 189 -27.73 -18.39 -12.13
N ILE A 190 -27.18 -17.80 -13.18
CA ILE A 190 -27.77 -16.66 -13.92
C ILE A 190 -27.89 -16.90 -15.43
N GLY A 191 -27.53 -18.09 -15.93
CA GLY A 191 -27.73 -18.51 -17.31
C GLY A 191 -26.89 -17.71 -18.31
N ASP A 192 -27.49 -17.41 -19.47
CA ASP A 192 -26.83 -16.81 -20.64
C ASP A 192 -26.15 -15.45 -20.38
N ARG A 193 -26.51 -14.76 -19.29
CA ARG A 193 -25.89 -13.48 -18.91
C ARG A 193 -24.61 -13.64 -18.09
N ALA A 194 -24.22 -14.85 -17.74
CA ALA A 194 -23.05 -15.12 -16.90
C ALA A 194 -21.75 -14.51 -17.46
N GLN A 195 -21.46 -14.77 -18.73
CA GLN A 195 -20.27 -14.23 -19.39
C GLN A 195 -20.27 -12.70 -19.40
N TYR A 196 -21.42 -12.08 -19.72
CA TYR A 196 -21.55 -10.63 -19.76
C TYR A 196 -21.26 -9.98 -18.39
N TYR A 197 -21.88 -10.49 -17.31
CA TYR A 197 -21.64 -9.94 -15.98
C TYR A 197 -20.22 -10.23 -15.47
N LEU A 198 -19.66 -11.39 -15.79
CA LEU A 198 -18.28 -11.71 -15.46
C LEU A 198 -17.31 -10.71 -16.13
N ASP A 199 -17.50 -10.43 -17.42
CA ASP A 199 -16.68 -9.48 -18.17
C ASP A 199 -16.87 -8.04 -17.66
N LEU A 200 -18.10 -7.65 -17.29
CA LEU A 200 -18.39 -6.34 -16.72
C LEU A 200 -17.69 -6.15 -15.36
N VAL A 201 -17.76 -7.16 -14.48
CA VAL A 201 -17.09 -7.12 -13.17
C VAL A 201 -15.58 -7.15 -13.35
N ALA A 202 -15.04 -8.10 -14.12
CA ALA A 202 -13.60 -8.23 -14.35
C ALA A 202 -13.01 -6.97 -14.99
N GLY A 203 -13.68 -6.40 -16.00
CA GLY A 203 -13.28 -5.16 -16.64
C GLY A 203 -13.33 -3.96 -15.68
N THR A 204 -14.28 -3.93 -14.74
CA THR A 204 -14.36 -2.86 -13.74
C THR A 204 -13.26 -2.99 -12.69
N VAL A 205 -13.04 -4.19 -12.15
CA VAL A 205 -11.94 -4.48 -11.22
C VAL A 205 -10.59 -4.14 -11.86
N GLN A 206 -10.37 -4.60 -13.08
CA GLN A 206 -9.11 -4.37 -13.79
C GLN A 206 -8.85 -2.88 -14.04
N ARG A 207 -9.88 -2.10 -14.36
CA ARG A 207 -9.75 -0.64 -14.54
C ARG A 207 -9.40 0.08 -13.24
N VAL A 208 -10.02 -0.29 -12.12
CA VAL A 208 -9.72 0.32 -10.82
C VAL A 208 -8.30 -0.05 -10.37
N VAL A 209 -7.95 -1.33 -10.41
CA VAL A 209 -6.62 -1.82 -10.01
C VAL A 209 -5.52 -1.22 -10.89
N ASN A 210 -5.68 -1.24 -12.23
CA ASN A 210 -4.70 -0.65 -13.15
C ASN A 210 -4.64 0.88 -13.03
N GLY A 211 -5.76 1.53 -12.72
CA GLY A 211 -5.80 2.96 -12.45
C GLY A 211 -4.94 3.32 -11.23
N VAL A 212 -5.19 2.67 -10.10
CA VAL A 212 -4.48 2.93 -8.83
C VAL A 212 -3.00 2.55 -8.90
N ILE A 213 -2.69 1.34 -9.39
CA ILE A 213 -1.29 0.89 -9.45
C ILE A 213 -0.53 1.58 -10.58
N GLY A 214 -1.19 1.85 -11.71
CA GLY A 214 -0.59 2.58 -12.82
C GLY A 214 -0.21 4.01 -12.45
N THR A 215 -1.08 4.73 -11.72
CA THR A 215 -0.74 6.05 -11.19
C THR A 215 0.37 5.97 -10.16
N ALA A 216 0.31 5.01 -9.24
CA ALA A 216 1.36 4.83 -8.23
C ALA A 216 2.73 4.54 -8.85
N ALA A 217 2.78 3.68 -9.87
CA ALA A 217 4.01 3.37 -10.61
C ALA A 217 4.56 4.60 -11.35
N ALA A 218 3.70 5.36 -12.01
CA ALA A 218 4.10 6.60 -12.68
C ALA A 218 4.64 7.64 -11.68
N GLN A 219 3.96 7.81 -10.54
CA GLN A 219 4.39 8.73 -9.48
C GLN A 219 5.72 8.29 -8.86
N ALA A 220 5.90 7.00 -8.62
CA ALA A 220 7.15 6.45 -8.10
C ALA A 220 8.32 6.64 -9.06
N LEU A 221 8.11 6.43 -10.37
CA LEU A 221 9.14 6.67 -11.38
C LEU A 221 9.51 8.16 -11.50
N LEU A 222 8.51 9.04 -11.52
CA LEU A 222 8.74 10.48 -11.57
C LEU A 222 9.41 11.00 -10.29
N ALA A 223 9.04 10.45 -9.13
CA ALA A 223 9.69 10.75 -7.87
C ALA A 223 11.15 10.26 -7.86
N LEU A 224 11.41 9.03 -8.31
CA LEU A 224 12.75 8.50 -8.46
C LEU A 224 13.62 9.39 -9.34
N ILE A 225 13.11 9.80 -10.50
CA ILE A 225 13.81 10.73 -11.39
C ILE A 225 14.10 12.06 -10.68
N GLY A 226 13.10 12.63 -9.99
CA GLY A 226 13.27 13.87 -9.22
C GLY A 226 14.32 13.75 -8.13
N PHE A 227 14.31 12.65 -7.36
CA PHE A 227 15.28 12.39 -6.29
C PHE A 227 16.69 12.14 -6.82
N LEU A 228 16.83 11.46 -7.97
CA LEU A 228 18.12 11.26 -8.63
C LEU A 228 18.71 12.57 -9.14
N ILE A 229 17.88 13.44 -9.75
CA ILE A 229 18.33 14.77 -10.22
C ILE A 229 18.73 15.65 -9.05
N ALA A 230 17.96 15.61 -7.95
CA ALA A 230 18.24 16.39 -6.75
C ALA A 230 19.40 15.82 -5.90
N GLY A 231 20.00 14.68 -6.30
CA GLY A 231 21.14 14.09 -5.59
C GLY A 231 20.80 13.51 -4.22
N ILE A 232 19.55 13.13 -3.96
CA ILE A 232 19.13 12.62 -2.65
C ILE A 232 19.67 11.20 -2.44
N PRO A 233 20.40 10.93 -1.34
CA PRO A 233 20.88 9.59 -1.03
C PRO A 233 19.69 8.63 -0.83
N GLY A 234 19.79 7.43 -1.40
CA GLY A 234 18.70 6.44 -1.31
C GLY A 234 17.47 6.76 -2.18
N ALA A 235 17.63 7.53 -3.27
CA ALA A 235 16.56 7.86 -4.22
C ALA A 235 15.68 6.66 -4.63
N LEU A 236 16.27 5.47 -4.83
CA LEU A 236 15.53 4.23 -5.13
C LEU A 236 14.53 3.86 -4.02
N VAL A 237 14.98 3.91 -2.77
CA VAL A 237 14.15 3.60 -1.60
C VAL A 237 13.04 4.64 -1.47
N LEU A 238 13.35 5.93 -1.65
CA LEU A 238 12.34 6.99 -1.64
C LEU A 238 11.34 6.87 -2.80
N GLY A 239 11.78 6.42 -3.97
CA GLY A 239 10.89 6.10 -5.09
C GLY A 239 9.92 4.95 -4.76
N ILE A 240 10.41 3.88 -4.13
CA ILE A 240 9.58 2.76 -3.65
C ILE A 240 8.64 3.22 -2.53
N LEU A 241 9.10 4.04 -1.59
CA LEU A 241 8.23 4.63 -0.59
C LEU A 241 7.15 5.49 -1.25
N THR A 242 7.50 6.28 -2.27
CA THR A 242 6.52 7.05 -3.03
C THR A 242 5.49 6.12 -3.68
N PHE A 243 5.88 4.99 -4.26
CA PHE A 243 4.95 3.98 -4.78
C PHE A 243 3.94 3.53 -3.72
N LEU A 244 4.43 3.16 -2.54
CA LEU A 244 3.59 2.67 -1.44
C LEU A 244 2.66 3.75 -0.89
N PHE A 245 3.19 4.95 -0.64
CA PHE A 245 2.41 6.08 -0.16
C PHE A 245 1.42 6.59 -1.21
N SER A 246 1.74 6.47 -2.50
CA SER A 246 0.86 6.87 -3.60
C SER A 246 -0.47 6.10 -3.64
N LEU A 247 -0.55 4.96 -2.96
CA LEU A 247 -1.80 4.23 -2.79
C LEU A 247 -2.77 5.04 -1.93
N ILE A 248 -2.26 5.78 -0.95
CA ILE A 248 -3.01 6.63 -0.03
C ILE A 248 -3.28 7.98 -0.72
N PRO A 249 -4.51 8.53 -0.64
CA PRO A 249 -4.77 9.90 -1.09
C PRO A 249 -3.80 10.87 -0.43
N MET A 250 -3.18 11.75 -1.23
CA MET A 250 -2.17 12.71 -0.76
C MET A 250 -0.93 12.09 -0.10
N GLY A 251 -0.63 10.82 -0.39
CA GLY A 251 0.57 10.17 0.14
C GLY A 251 1.91 10.63 -0.45
N PRO A 252 2.08 10.88 -1.77
CA PRO A 252 3.37 11.27 -2.33
C PRO A 252 4.00 12.53 -1.68
N PRO A 253 3.23 13.59 -1.34
CA PRO A 253 3.71 14.70 -0.52
C PRO A 253 4.42 14.30 0.78
N LEU A 254 4.00 13.22 1.44
CA LEU A 254 4.63 12.73 2.67
C LEU A 254 6.08 12.27 2.45
N VAL A 255 6.46 11.95 1.21
CA VAL A 255 7.81 11.49 0.88
C VAL A 255 8.67 12.65 0.36
N TRP A 256 8.16 13.43 -0.61
CA TRP A 256 8.97 14.48 -1.22
C TRP A 256 9.08 15.75 -0.38
N LEU A 257 8.12 16.07 0.52
CA LEU A 257 8.22 17.23 1.41
C LEU A 257 9.39 17.11 2.40
N PRO A 258 9.54 16.00 3.16
CA PRO A 258 10.72 15.81 4.01
C PRO A 258 12.02 15.78 3.22
N ALA A 259 12.03 15.17 2.03
CA ALA A 259 13.21 15.16 1.17
C ALA A 259 13.60 16.57 0.70
N THR A 260 12.62 17.42 0.41
CA THR A 260 12.84 18.83 0.08
C THR A 260 13.34 19.62 1.28
N ALA A 261 12.76 19.41 2.47
CA ALA A 261 13.23 20.04 3.71
C ALA A 261 14.66 19.65 4.06
N TRP A 262 15.04 18.39 3.79
CA TRP A 262 16.41 17.91 3.97
C TRP A 262 17.40 18.64 3.05
N LEU A 263 17.05 18.88 1.78
CA LEU A 263 17.89 19.68 0.87
C LEU A 263 18.06 21.13 1.34
N VAL A 264 17.00 21.73 1.89
CA VAL A 264 17.08 23.07 2.51
C VAL A 264 18.04 23.07 3.69
N TRP A 265 18.00 22.03 4.53
CA TRP A 265 18.90 21.91 5.67
C TRP A 265 20.37 21.74 5.25
N GLN A 266 20.63 21.04 4.14
CA GLN A 266 21.97 20.91 3.57
C GLN A 266 22.48 22.18 2.85
N GLY A 267 21.65 23.24 2.75
CA GLY A 267 22.00 24.48 2.05
C GLY A 267 21.84 24.43 0.52
N GLU A 268 21.29 23.33 -0.01
CA GLU A 268 21.08 23.10 -1.45
C GLU A 268 19.74 23.71 -1.92
N TYR A 269 19.60 25.03 -1.79
CA TYR A 269 18.34 25.74 -2.08
C TYR A 269 17.88 25.60 -3.53
N GLY A 270 18.79 25.51 -4.49
CA GLY A 270 18.45 25.35 -5.91
C GLY A 270 17.74 24.02 -6.18
N MET A 271 18.30 22.92 -5.65
CA MET A 271 17.69 21.60 -5.77
C MET A 271 16.44 21.45 -4.90
N ALA A 272 16.36 22.13 -3.75
CA ALA A 272 15.15 22.18 -2.95
C ALA A 272 13.98 22.86 -3.69
N ILE A 273 14.22 24.00 -4.35
CA ILE A 273 13.19 24.68 -5.15
C ILE A 273 12.79 23.79 -6.34
N PHE A 274 13.76 23.20 -7.04
CA PHE A 274 13.48 22.25 -8.12
C PHE A 274 12.60 21.10 -7.64
N LEU A 275 12.97 20.42 -6.55
CA LEU A 275 12.24 19.27 -6.02
C LEU A 275 10.86 19.66 -5.50
N GLY A 276 10.71 20.84 -4.91
CA GLY A 276 9.40 21.36 -4.48
C GLY A 276 8.46 21.61 -5.67
N ILE A 277 8.96 22.24 -6.75
CA ILE A 277 8.20 22.45 -7.98
C ILE A 277 7.90 21.11 -8.67
N TRP A 278 8.88 20.23 -8.78
CA TRP A 278 8.73 18.90 -9.35
C TRP A 278 7.73 18.06 -8.56
N GLY A 279 7.82 18.06 -7.24
CA GLY A 279 6.90 17.35 -6.35
C GLY A 279 5.46 17.85 -6.49
N MET A 280 5.26 19.17 -6.49
CA MET A 280 3.93 19.78 -6.59
C MET A 280 3.28 19.57 -7.96
N PHE A 281 4.01 19.84 -9.05
CA PHE A 281 3.42 19.85 -10.40
C PHE A 281 3.58 18.54 -11.15
N VAL A 282 4.69 17.83 -10.96
CA VAL A 282 4.97 16.58 -11.70
C VAL A 282 4.49 15.38 -10.90
N ILE A 283 4.95 15.19 -9.65
CA ILE A 283 4.57 14.00 -8.86
C ILE A 283 3.09 14.06 -8.45
N SER A 284 2.65 15.15 -7.83
CA SER A 284 1.25 15.31 -7.39
C SER A 284 0.30 15.67 -8.55
N GLY A 285 0.80 16.22 -9.65
CA GLY A 285 -0.01 16.50 -10.84
C GLY A 285 -0.43 15.24 -11.62
N VAL A 286 0.29 14.12 -11.48
CA VAL A 286 -0.05 12.85 -12.15
C VAL A 286 -1.45 12.38 -11.80
N ASP A 287 -1.87 12.52 -10.55
CA ASP A 287 -3.22 12.13 -10.12
C ASP A 287 -4.32 12.90 -10.86
N ASN A 288 -4.05 14.16 -11.23
CA ASN A 288 -5.01 15.05 -11.89
C ASN A 288 -5.10 14.81 -13.40
N VAL A 289 -4.07 14.24 -14.02
CA VAL A 289 -3.99 14.02 -15.48
C VAL A 289 -4.21 12.55 -15.84
N LEU A 290 -3.56 11.65 -15.09
CA LEU A 290 -3.50 10.24 -15.42
C LEU A 290 -4.76 9.48 -15.01
N LYS A 291 -5.45 9.89 -13.91
CA LYS A 291 -6.75 9.31 -13.55
C LYS A 291 -7.81 9.57 -14.62
N PRO A 292 -8.03 10.81 -15.12
CA PRO A 292 -8.92 11.04 -16.26
C PRO A 292 -8.49 10.27 -17.52
N TYR A 293 -7.20 10.25 -17.85
CA TYR A 293 -6.71 9.56 -19.05
C TYR A 293 -6.91 8.03 -19.00
N LEU A 294 -6.61 7.39 -17.86
CA LEU A 294 -6.76 5.93 -17.67
C LEU A 294 -8.23 5.51 -17.45
N ILE A 295 -9.07 6.37 -16.89
CA ILE A 295 -10.48 6.06 -16.56
C ILE A 295 -11.45 6.45 -17.70
N SER A 296 -11.09 7.38 -18.58
CA SER A 296 -11.95 7.91 -19.66
C SER A 296 -12.45 6.89 -20.69
N ARG A 297 -12.02 5.62 -20.65
CA ARG A 297 -12.40 4.59 -21.62
C ARG A 297 -13.47 3.59 -21.17
N GLY A 298 -14.31 3.86 -20.15
CA GLY A 298 -15.51 3.01 -20.02
C GLY A 298 -16.46 3.16 -18.83
N GLY A 299 -16.46 4.28 -18.10
CA GLY A 299 -17.46 4.46 -17.05
C GLY A 299 -17.10 5.62 -16.16
N ASN A 300 -17.90 6.69 -16.20
CA ASN A 300 -17.77 7.84 -15.33
C ASN A 300 -18.19 7.45 -13.91
N LEU A 301 -17.31 6.78 -13.16
CA LEU A 301 -17.51 6.62 -11.72
C LEU A 301 -17.45 8.02 -11.10
N PRO A 302 -18.52 8.50 -10.45
CA PRO A 302 -18.49 9.77 -9.76
C PRO A 302 -17.36 9.80 -8.73
N LEU A 303 -16.60 10.90 -8.68
CA LEU A 303 -15.49 11.06 -7.72
C LEU A 303 -15.91 10.74 -6.29
N VAL A 304 -17.15 11.08 -5.93
CA VAL A 304 -17.74 10.79 -4.61
C VAL A 304 -17.74 9.29 -4.30
N ILE A 305 -18.05 8.42 -5.28
CA ILE A 305 -18.03 6.96 -5.09
C ILE A 305 -16.61 6.47 -4.85
N VAL A 306 -15.63 7.01 -5.57
CA VAL A 306 -14.22 6.66 -5.39
C VAL A 306 -13.73 7.12 -4.01
N LEU A 307 -14.03 8.35 -3.60
CA LEU A 307 -13.65 8.88 -2.29
C LEU A 307 -14.30 8.09 -1.14
N LEU A 308 -15.60 7.84 -1.22
CA LEU A 308 -16.31 6.99 -0.25
C LEU A 308 -15.73 5.58 -0.21
N GLY A 309 -15.34 5.04 -1.38
CA GLY A 309 -14.69 3.74 -1.47
C GLY A 309 -13.33 3.74 -0.78
N VAL A 310 -12.49 4.74 -1.04
CA VAL A 310 -11.16 4.85 -0.45
C VAL A 310 -11.26 5.02 1.07
N PHE A 311 -11.96 6.04 1.54
CA PHE A 311 -12.04 6.34 2.98
C PHE A 311 -12.86 5.29 3.72
N GLY A 312 -14.01 4.88 3.18
CA GLY A 312 -14.85 3.84 3.78
C GLY A 312 -14.16 2.48 3.80
N GLY A 313 -13.43 2.14 2.72
CA GLY A 313 -12.61 0.94 2.66
C GLY A 313 -11.49 0.97 3.68
N LEU A 314 -10.73 2.07 3.77
CA LEU A 314 -9.65 2.24 4.75
C LEU A 314 -10.15 2.05 6.19
N LEU A 315 -11.32 2.59 6.53
CA LEU A 315 -11.91 2.45 7.85
C LEU A 315 -12.42 1.02 8.13
N ALA A 316 -12.99 0.35 7.12
CA ALA A 316 -13.58 -0.99 7.29
C ALA A 316 -12.55 -2.12 7.27
N PHE A 317 -11.54 -2.03 6.40
CA PHE A 317 -10.60 -3.11 6.11
C PHE A 317 -9.13 -2.71 6.34
N GLY A 318 -8.85 -1.51 6.84
CA GLY A 318 -7.48 -1.01 6.99
C GLY A 318 -6.81 -0.75 5.64
N PHE A 319 -5.49 -0.92 5.57
CA PHE A 319 -4.70 -0.54 4.38
C PHE A 319 -5.15 -1.27 3.09
N ILE A 320 -5.61 -2.52 3.19
CA ILE A 320 -6.12 -3.25 2.02
C ILE A 320 -7.46 -2.72 1.52
N GLY A 321 -8.23 -2.09 2.40
CA GLY A 321 -9.50 -1.44 2.08
C GLY A 321 -9.38 -0.30 1.07
N LEU A 322 -8.18 0.27 0.95
CA LEU A 322 -7.84 1.27 -0.05
C LEU A 322 -8.00 0.77 -1.49
N PHE A 323 -7.86 -0.54 -1.71
CA PHE A 323 -8.13 -1.20 -2.99
C PHE A 323 -9.53 -1.78 -3.04
N ILE A 324 -9.94 -2.50 -1.99
CA ILE A 324 -11.22 -3.21 -1.96
C ILE A 324 -12.38 -2.22 -2.05
N GLY A 325 -12.34 -1.13 -1.29
CA GLY A 325 -13.44 -0.18 -1.18
C GLY A 325 -13.82 0.47 -2.52
N PRO A 326 -12.89 1.13 -3.24
CA PRO A 326 -13.18 1.69 -4.55
C PRO A 326 -13.61 0.63 -5.56
N THR A 327 -12.98 -0.54 -5.54
CA THR A 327 -13.28 -1.64 -6.46
C THR A 327 -14.70 -2.18 -6.24
N LEU A 328 -15.06 -2.43 -4.99
CA LEU A 328 -16.36 -2.99 -4.63
C LEU A 328 -17.49 -2.01 -4.91
N LEU A 329 -17.31 -0.72 -4.58
CA LEU A 329 -18.28 0.30 -4.93
C LEU A 329 -18.37 0.55 -6.44
N ALA A 330 -17.25 0.48 -7.16
CA ALA A 330 -17.25 0.60 -8.62
C ALA A 330 -18.01 -0.55 -9.29
N VAL A 331 -17.80 -1.79 -8.83
CA VAL A 331 -18.54 -2.97 -9.31
C VAL A 331 -20.02 -2.84 -8.97
N ALA A 332 -20.37 -2.49 -7.74
CA ALA A 332 -21.76 -2.28 -7.34
C ALA A 332 -22.45 -1.21 -8.19
N TYR A 333 -21.80 -0.06 -8.39
CA TYR A 333 -22.31 1.00 -9.25
C TYR A 333 -22.47 0.54 -10.70
N SER A 334 -21.50 -0.18 -11.25
CA SER A 334 -21.55 -0.67 -12.64
C SER A 334 -22.67 -1.69 -12.84
N LEU A 335 -22.87 -2.60 -11.89
CA LEU A 335 -23.96 -3.58 -11.93
C LEU A 335 -25.33 -2.92 -11.78
N LEU A 336 -25.48 -1.96 -10.85
CA LEU A 336 -26.74 -1.25 -10.63
C LEU A 336 -27.11 -0.37 -11.83
N THR A 337 -26.14 0.34 -12.41
CA THR A 337 -26.36 1.18 -13.60
C THR A 337 -26.71 0.34 -14.82
N ASP A 338 -26.02 -0.78 -15.03
CA ASP A 338 -26.35 -1.74 -16.08
C ASP A 338 -27.77 -2.31 -15.91
N TRP A 339 -28.13 -2.72 -14.69
CA TRP A 339 -29.46 -3.25 -14.39
C TRP A 339 -30.56 -2.24 -14.72
N VAL A 340 -30.44 -0.99 -14.24
CA VAL A 340 -31.41 0.09 -14.51
C VAL A 340 -31.44 0.46 -16.00
N GLY A 341 -30.29 0.47 -16.69
CA GLY A 341 -30.21 0.74 -18.12
C GLY A 341 -30.90 -0.35 -18.96
N SER A 342 -30.73 -1.62 -18.57
CA SER A 342 -31.34 -2.76 -19.24
C SER A 342 -32.87 -2.79 -19.13
N GLU A 343 -33.44 -2.25 -18.04
CA GLU A 343 -34.90 -2.08 -17.89
C GLU A 343 -35.46 -0.98 -18.80
N ARG A 344 -34.75 0.15 -18.96
CA ARG A 344 -35.17 1.23 -19.86
C ARG A 344 -35.16 0.79 -21.33
N ALA A 345 -34.20 -0.02 -21.74
CA ALA A 345 -34.16 -0.58 -23.10
C ALA A 345 -35.31 -1.58 -23.36
N ARG A 346 -35.81 -2.27 -22.32
CA ARG A 346 -36.97 -3.17 -22.42
C ARG A 346 -38.31 -2.45 -22.41
N ASN A 347 -38.37 -1.22 -21.89
CA ASN A 347 -39.62 -0.45 -21.78
C ASN A 347 -39.39 1.01 -22.23
N PRO A 348 -39.18 1.25 -23.54
CA PRO A 348 -39.06 2.60 -24.07
C PRO A 348 -40.41 3.30 -23.86
N ARG A 349 -40.44 4.31 -22.99
CA ARG A 349 -41.60 5.19 -22.83
C ARG A 349 -41.74 6.15 -24.00
#